data_AF-A0A853JUM2-F1
#
_entry.id   AF-A0A853JUM2-F1
#
_cell.length_a   1.000
_cell.length_b   1.000
_cell.length_c   1.000
_cell.angle_alpha   90.00
_cell.angle_beta   90.00
_cell.angle_gamma   90.00
#
_symmetry.space_group_name_H-M   'P 1'
#
loop_
_entity.id
_entity.type
_entity.pdbx_description
1 polymer ?
#
loop_
_entity_poly.entity_id
_entity_poly.type
_entity_poly.pdbx_seq_one_letter_code
_entity_poly.pdbx_strand_id
1 'polypeptide(L)'
;MKNFQIALLNSGTLDIAEKENAILSTNDDAAKYGLSLTPDEAHELIMRNITELKSHGRVEIGPGILPKITHAVCHSQSLWPENYAQTLEELVEAFYIIKEDTLDRISDDCIIEHLADALDRGLTNAEDILMDRQINALCRSKLHKQEI
;
A
#
# COMPACT_ATOMS: atom_id res chain seq x y z
N MET A 1 28.84 -18.34 17.46
CA MET A 1 27.82 -17.43 17.99
C MET A 1 26.77 -17.23 16.91
N LYS A 2 25.77 -18.12 16.86
CA LYS A 2 24.64 -18.07 15.94
C LYS A 2 23.39 -18.10 16.83
N ASN A 3 22.37 -17.32 16.47
CA ASN A 3 20.99 -17.39 16.98
C ASN A 3 20.61 -16.49 18.17
N PHE A 4 21.00 -15.21 18.19
CA PHE A 4 20.36 -14.22 19.07
C PHE A 4 19.65 -13.05 18.36
N GLN A 5 19.84 -12.87 17.05
CA GLN A 5 19.13 -11.81 16.29
C GLN A 5 17.76 -12.24 15.73
N ILE A 6 17.49 -13.55 15.59
CA ILE A 6 16.23 -14.03 15.00
C ILE A 6 15.07 -13.97 16.02
N ALA A 7 15.37 -13.92 17.32
CA ALA A 7 14.36 -13.95 18.38
C ALA A 7 13.69 -12.58 18.66
N LEU A 8 14.17 -11.47 18.07
CA LEU A 8 13.66 -10.13 18.33
C LEU A 8 12.63 -9.61 17.30
N LEU A 9 12.31 -10.36 16.25
CA LEU A 9 11.31 -9.97 15.26
C LEU A 9 9.87 -10.34 15.66
N ASN A 10 9.66 -11.16 16.69
CA ASN A 10 8.40 -11.86 16.91
C ASN A 10 7.40 -11.21 17.88
N SER A 11 7.43 -9.88 18.06
CA SER A 11 6.40 -9.20 18.89
C SER A 11 5.83 -7.92 18.29
N GLY A 12 6.16 -7.58 17.04
CA GLY A 12 5.65 -6.39 16.35
C GLY A 12 5.18 -6.61 14.91
N THR A 13 5.77 -7.54 14.17
CA THR A 13 5.33 -7.89 12.80
C THR A 13 4.28 -9.00 12.86
N LEU A 14 3.10 -8.81 12.24
CA LEU A 14 2.19 -9.95 12.02
C LEU A 14 2.87 -11.02 11.16
N ASP A 15 2.53 -12.28 11.43
CA ASP A 15 2.96 -13.43 10.63
C ASP A 15 2.45 -13.29 9.18
N ILE A 16 3.15 -13.90 8.22
CA ILE A 16 2.79 -13.84 6.79
C ILE A 16 1.34 -14.29 6.59
N ALA A 17 0.95 -15.38 7.24
CA ALA A 17 -0.42 -15.91 7.20
C ALA A 17 -1.45 -14.90 7.76
N GLU A 18 -1.10 -14.12 8.78
CA GLU A 18 -2.01 -13.10 9.33
C GLU A 18 -2.17 -11.92 8.37
N LYS A 19 -1.11 -11.50 7.68
CA LYS A 19 -1.18 -10.47 6.63
C LYS A 19 -1.99 -10.95 5.42
N GLU A 20 -1.81 -12.20 5.00
CA GLU A 20 -2.60 -12.83 3.93
C GLU A 20 -4.08 -12.90 4.31
N ASN A 21 -4.40 -13.33 5.53
CA ASN A 21 -5.77 -13.34 6.03
C ASN A 21 -6.36 -11.92 6.09
N ALA A 22 -5.57 -10.92 6.49
CA ALA A 22 -6.03 -9.54 6.54
C ALA A 22 -6.38 -9.00 5.14
N ILE A 23 -5.54 -9.23 4.13
CA ILE A 23 -5.85 -8.78 2.77
C ILE A 23 -6.99 -9.60 2.16
N LEU A 24 -7.07 -10.91 2.40
CA LEU A 24 -8.20 -11.73 1.95
C LEU A 24 -9.53 -11.31 2.58
N SER A 25 -9.52 -10.83 3.82
CA SER A 25 -10.74 -10.33 4.49
C SER A 25 -11.34 -9.11 3.80
N THR A 26 -10.55 -8.36 3.02
CA THR A 26 -11.05 -7.22 2.25
C THR A 26 -11.98 -7.64 1.10
N ASN A 27 -11.96 -8.92 0.70
CA ASN A 27 -12.87 -9.45 -0.32
C ASN A 27 -14.34 -9.32 0.08
N ASP A 28 -14.66 -9.34 1.38
CA ASP A 28 -16.02 -9.16 1.88
C ASP A 28 -16.62 -7.81 1.42
N ASP A 29 -15.77 -6.78 1.37
CA ASP A 29 -16.14 -5.47 0.86
C ASP A 29 -15.98 -5.35 -0.65
N ALA A 30 -14.89 -5.88 -1.22
CA ALA A 30 -14.59 -5.73 -2.64
C ALA A 30 -15.57 -6.50 -3.55
N ALA A 31 -16.18 -7.57 -3.04
CA ALA A 31 -17.12 -8.40 -3.80
C ALA A 31 -18.34 -7.64 -4.32
N LYS A 32 -18.78 -6.58 -3.64
CA LYS A 32 -19.90 -5.73 -4.11
C LYS A 32 -19.57 -4.95 -5.38
N TYR A 33 -18.28 -4.85 -5.72
CA TYR A 33 -17.77 -4.25 -6.95
C TYR A 33 -17.29 -5.31 -7.97
N GLY A 34 -17.54 -6.59 -7.70
CA GLY A 34 -17.10 -7.69 -8.57
C GLY A 34 -15.61 -8.04 -8.44
N LEU A 35 -14.94 -7.55 -7.41
CA LEU A 35 -13.51 -7.76 -7.18
C LEU A 35 -13.29 -8.79 -6.06
N SER A 36 -12.30 -9.66 -6.24
CA SER A 36 -11.86 -10.59 -5.21
C SER A 36 -10.43 -11.04 -5.49
N LEU A 37 -9.59 -11.05 -4.47
CA LEU A 37 -8.28 -11.70 -4.53
C LEU A 37 -8.44 -13.19 -4.25
N THR A 38 -7.72 -14.01 -5.01
CA THR A 38 -7.50 -15.42 -4.69
C THR A 38 -6.43 -15.54 -3.58
N PRO A 39 -6.35 -16.70 -2.89
CA PRO A 39 -5.27 -16.95 -1.93
C PRO A 39 -3.87 -16.83 -2.55
N ASP A 40 -3.70 -17.25 -3.80
CA ASP A 40 -2.41 -17.17 -4.50
C ASP A 40 -2.04 -15.71 -4.81
N GLU A 41 -2.97 -14.90 -5.31
CA GLU A 41 -2.75 -13.46 -5.53
C GLU A 41 -2.44 -12.74 -4.22
N ALA A 42 -3.17 -13.06 -3.14
CA ALA A 42 -2.91 -12.50 -1.82
C ALA A 42 -1.49 -12.86 -1.31
N HIS A 43 -1.07 -14.11 -1.49
CA HIS A 43 0.28 -14.54 -1.14
C HIS A 43 1.35 -13.76 -1.92
N GLU A 44 1.19 -13.66 -3.24
CA GLU A 44 2.12 -12.94 -4.12
C GLU A 44 2.22 -11.45 -3.75
N LEU A 45 1.09 -10.81 -3.47
CA LEU A 45 0.99 -9.42 -3.00
C LEU A 45 1.78 -9.21 -1.70
N ILE A 46 1.56 -10.08 -0.70
CA ILE A 46 2.26 -9.99 0.60
C ILE A 46 3.76 -10.21 0.43
N MET A 47 4.17 -11.20 -0.37
CA MET A 47 5.59 -11.50 -0.60
C MET A 47 6.32 -10.37 -1.33
N ARG A 48 5.66 -9.73 -2.31
CA ARG A 48 6.18 -8.53 -2.98
C ARG A 48 6.30 -7.35 -2.03
N ASN A 49 5.23 -7.04 -1.28
CA ASN A 49 5.25 -5.97 -0.28
C ASN A 49 6.36 -6.17 0.77
N ILE A 50 6.59 -7.40 1.24
CA ILE A 50 7.70 -7.71 2.15
C ILE A 50 9.07 -7.44 1.50
N THR A 51 9.20 -7.69 0.21
CA THR A 51 10.43 -7.44 -0.55
C THR A 51 10.68 -5.95 -0.70
N GLU A 52 9.64 -5.17 -1.03
CA GLU A 52 9.73 -3.71 -1.09
C GLU A 52 10.05 -3.09 0.27
N LEU A 53 9.34 -3.50 1.32
CA LEU A 53 9.63 -3.02 2.67
C LEU A 53 11.11 -3.22 3.02
N LYS A 54 11.68 -4.37 2.67
CA LYS A 54 13.11 -4.62 2.87
C LYS A 54 14.01 -3.72 2.01
N SER A 55 13.67 -3.47 0.74
CA SER A 55 14.47 -2.60 -0.14
C SER A 55 14.46 -1.15 0.34
N HIS A 56 13.34 -0.68 0.90
CA HIS A 56 13.20 0.67 1.46
C HIS A 56 13.59 0.77 2.95
N GLY A 57 14.09 -0.31 3.57
CA GLY A 57 14.47 -0.32 4.99
C GLY A 57 13.30 -0.10 5.97
N ARG A 58 12.08 -0.44 5.53
CA ARG A 58 10.82 -0.27 6.24
C ARG A 58 10.38 -1.56 6.93
N VAL A 59 9.57 -1.42 7.98
CA VAL A 59 8.92 -2.53 8.69
C VAL A 59 7.46 -2.15 8.94
N GLU A 60 6.55 -3.08 8.69
CA GLU A 60 5.14 -2.92 9.02
C GLU A 60 4.75 -3.70 10.26
N ILE A 61 4.03 -3.04 11.16
CA ILE A 61 3.39 -3.65 12.33
C ILE A 61 1.93 -3.93 11.99
N GLY A 62 1.37 -5.01 12.53
CA GLY A 62 -0.03 -5.31 12.29
C GLY A 62 -0.31 -5.72 10.83
N PRO A 63 -1.56 -5.54 10.34
CA PRO A 63 -2.00 -6.02 9.02
C PRO A 63 -1.27 -5.34 7.86
N GLY A 64 -0.54 -4.26 8.12
CA GLY A 64 0.17 -3.49 7.09
C GLY A 64 -0.73 -2.50 6.38
N ILE A 65 -0.18 -1.87 5.33
CA ILE A 65 -0.83 -0.84 4.53
C ILE A 65 -1.78 -1.41 3.48
N LEU A 66 -1.46 -2.60 2.97
CA LEU A 66 -2.19 -3.24 1.88
C LEU A 66 -3.71 -3.28 2.13
N PRO A 67 -4.23 -3.80 3.27
CA PRO A 67 -5.67 -3.81 3.51
C PRO A 67 -6.30 -2.41 3.53
N LYS A 68 -5.57 -1.39 4.03
CA LYS A 68 -6.06 -0.01 4.05
C LYS A 68 -6.18 0.57 2.64
N ILE A 69 -5.15 0.35 1.80
CA ILE A 69 -5.19 0.76 0.39
C ILE A 69 -6.33 0.03 -0.31
N THR A 70 -6.45 -1.29 -0.15
CA THR A 70 -7.49 -2.10 -0.78
C THR A 70 -8.89 -1.58 -0.45
N HIS A 71 -9.20 -1.31 0.82
CA HIS A 71 -10.48 -0.74 1.20
C HIS A 71 -10.74 0.64 0.59
N ALA A 72 -9.72 1.49 0.51
CA ALA A 72 -9.84 2.84 -0.03
C ALA A 72 -10.07 2.88 -1.55
N VAL A 73 -9.68 1.83 -2.28
CA VAL A 73 -9.70 1.84 -3.75
C VAL A 73 -10.68 0.84 -4.37
N CYS A 74 -11.16 -0.16 -3.63
CA CYS A 74 -11.99 -1.24 -4.17
C CYS A 74 -13.29 -0.78 -4.85
N HIS A 75 -13.74 0.46 -4.62
CA HIS A 75 -14.90 1.05 -5.27
C HIS A 75 -14.60 1.74 -6.61
N SER A 76 -13.33 1.83 -7.02
CA SER A 76 -12.93 2.56 -8.22
C SER A 76 -13.38 1.85 -9.49
N GLN A 77 -13.86 2.63 -10.47
CA GLN A 77 -14.26 2.10 -11.78
C GLN A 77 -13.06 1.73 -12.67
N SER A 78 -11.84 2.07 -12.25
CA SER A 78 -10.60 1.70 -12.93
C SER A 78 -10.11 0.29 -12.59
N LEU A 79 -10.83 -0.43 -11.71
CA LEU A 79 -10.52 -1.80 -11.31
C LEU A 79 -11.49 -2.81 -11.93
N TRP A 80 -10.96 -3.96 -12.33
CA TRP A 80 -11.68 -5.14 -12.76
C TRP A 80 -10.85 -6.39 -12.40
N PRO A 81 -11.43 -7.60 -12.37
CA PRO A 81 -10.76 -8.79 -11.84
C PRO A 81 -9.35 -9.01 -12.40
N GLU A 82 -9.17 -8.82 -13.70
CA GLU A 82 -7.90 -9.07 -14.39
C GLU A 82 -6.78 -8.07 -14.06
N ASN A 83 -7.09 -6.85 -13.60
CA ASN A 83 -6.06 -5.86 -13.23
C ASN A 83 -5.93 -5.64 -11.71
N TYR A 84 -6.84 -6.18 -10.92
CA TYR A 84 -7.01 -5.78 -9.52
C TYR A 84 -5.74 -6.01 -8.68
N ALA A 85 -5.19 -7.22 -8.71
CA ALA A 85 -3.99 -7.55 -7.94
C ALA A 85 -2.78 -6.71 -8.40
N GLN A 86 -2.58 -6.58 -9.72
CA GLN A 86 -1.47 -5.79 -10.27
C GLN A 86 -1.60 -4.31 -9.88
N THR A 87 -2.78 -3.71 -9.97
CA THR A 87 -2.96 -2.30 -9.58
C THR A 87 -2.72 -2.10 -8.09
N LEU A 88 -3.12 -3.04 -7.21
CA LEU A 88 -2.80 -2.92 -5.78
C LEU A 88 -1.28 -2.87 -5.51
N GLU A 89 -0.48 -3.60 -6.29
CA GLU A 89 0.98 -3.59 -6.18
C GLU A 89 1.56 -2.23 -6.53
N GLU A 90 1.14 -1.69 -7.68
CA GLU A 90 1.55 -0.37 -8.15
C GLU A 90 1.20 0.74 -7.14
N LEU A 91 0.03 0.65 -6.50
CA LEU A 91 -0.38 1.60 -5.47
C LEU A 91 0.49 1.51 -4.22
N VAL A 92 0.94 0.31 -3.83
CA VAL A 92 1.84 0.11 -2.69
C VAL A 92 3.25 0.60 -3.00
N GLU A 93 3.74 0.35 -4.21
CA GLU A 93 5.03 0.89 -4.67
C GLU A 93 5.00 2.43 -4.64
N ALA A 94 3.97 3.03 -5.24
CA ALA A 94 3.77 4.48 -5.19
C ALA A 94 3.69 5.00 -3.75
N PHE A 95 2.99 4.29 -2.87
CA PHE A 95 2.90 4.64 -1.45
C PHE A 95 4.29 4.76 -0.82
N TYR A 96 5.16 3.75 -0.95
CA TYR A 96 6.47 3.79 -0.32
C TYR A 96 7.43 4.79 -0.95
N ILE A 97 7.38 4.98 -2.26
CA ILE A 97 8.17 6.01 -2.94
C ILE A 97 7.77 7.39 -2.42
N ILE A 98 6.47 7.69 -2.31
CA ILE A 98 5.99 8.96 -1.73
C ILE A 98 6.45 9.11 -0.28
N LYS A 99 6.38 8.04 0.53
CA LYS A 99 6.86 8.08 1.91
C LYS A 99 8.36 8.39 1.98
N GLU A 100 9.16 7.81 1.09
CA GLU A 100 10.61 8.06 1.02
C GLU A 100 10.93 9.49 0.55
N ASP A 101 10.35 9.93 -0.57
CA ASP A 101 10.57 11.27 -1.13
C ASP A 101 10.15 12.39 -0.18
N THR A 102 9.16 12.12 0.67
CA THR A 102 8.67 13.07 1.67
C THR A 102 9.33 12.92 3.03
N LEU A 103 10.28 12.00 3.18
CA LEU A 103 10.94 11.66 4.45
C LEU A 103 9.91 11.39 5.57
N ASP A 104 8.87 10.63 5.23
CA ASP A 104 7.76 10.25 6.10
C ASP A 104 6.93 11.42 6.67
N ARG A 105 7.10 12.65 6.15
CA ARG A 105 6.42 13.86 6.65
C ARG A 105 4.93 13.93 6.28
N ILE A 106 4.50 13.15 5.29
CA ILE A 106 3.08 13.00 4.93
C ILE A 106 2.52 11.75 5.61
N SER A 107 1.35 11.90 6.23
CA SER A 107 0.65 10.80 6.89
C SER A 107 0.11 9.78 5.88
N ASP A 108 0.07 8.52 6.30
CA ASP A 108 -0.40 7.41 5.47
C ASP A 108 -1.80 7.68 4.89
N ASP A 109 -2.73 8.18 5.71
CA ASP A 109 -4.09 8.47 5.26
C ASP A 109 -4.13 9.52 4.13
N CYS A 110 -3.26 10.54 4.17
CA CYS A 110 -3.20 11.55 3.11
C CYS A 110 -2.65 10.98 1.80
N ILE A 111 -1.73 10.01 1.89
CA ILE A 111 -1.20 9.32 0.71
C ILE A 111 -2.27 8.38 0.16
N ILE A 112 -2.94 7.61 1.01
CA ILE A 112 -4.03 6.70 0.60
C ILE A 112 -5.17 7.47 -0.08
N GLU A 113 -5.61 8.60 0.48
CA GLU A 113 -6.60 9.48 -0.16
C GLU A 113 -6.15 9.95 -1.54
N HIS A 114 -4.87 10.30 -1.69
CA HIS A 114 -4.31 10.71 -2.97
C HIS A 114 -4.25 9.57 -3.98
N LEU A 115 -3.86 8.36 -3.56
CA LEU A 115 -3.84 7.17 -4.40
C LEU A 115 -5.24 6.81 -4.90
N ALA A 116 -6.26 6.92 -4.04
CA ALA A 116 -7.65 6.72 -4.43
C ALA A 116 -8.13 7.75 -5.46
N ASP A 117 -7.84 9.04 -5.27
CA ASP A 117 -8.15 10.10 -6.25
C ASP A 117 -7.44 9.89 -7.59
N ALA A 118 -6.16 9.49 -7.55
CA ALA A 118 -5.38 9.20 -8.74
C ALA A 118 -5.97 8.03 -9.53
N LEU A 119 -6.37 6.96 -8.83
CA LEU A 119 -7.00 5.81 -9.45
C LEU A 119 -8.37 6.13 -10.05
N ASP A 120 -9.21 6.91 -9.35
CA ASP A 120 -10.52 7.35 -9.86
C ASP A 120 -10.39 8.26 -11.10
N ARG A 121 -9.22 8.87 -11.30
CA ARG A 121 -8.85 9.61 -12.51
C ARG A 121 -8.22 8.75 -13.61
N GLY A 122 -8.03 7.46 -13.36
CA GLY A 122 -7.49 6.49 -14.31
C GLY A 122 -5.98 6.28 -14.27
N LEU A 123 -5.28 6.73 -13.22
CA LEU A 123 -3.85 6.44 -13.03
C LEU A 123 -3.72 5.11 -12.29
N THR A 124 -3.25 4.07 -12.98
CA THR A 124 -3.27 2.69 -12.48
C THR A 124 -1.89 2.10 -12.19
N ASN A 125 -0.81 2.86 -12.45
CA ASN A 125 0.57 2.45 -12.22
C ASN A 125 1.34 3.51 -11.40
N ALA A 126 2.42 3.10 -10.74
CA ALA A 126 3.18 3.96 -9.85
C ALA A 126 3.82 5.14 -10.59
N GLU A 127 4.34 4.92 -11.80
CA GLU A 127 4.98 5.95 -12.61
C GLU A 127 4.04 7.14 -12.88
N ASP A 128 2.84 6.85 -13.38
CA ASP A 128 1.82 7.86 -13.69
C ASP A 128 1.37 8.63 -12.44
N ILE A 129 1.24 7.94 -11.30
CA ILE A 129 0.87 8.54 -10.01
C ILE A 129 1.97 9.50 -9.53
N LEU A 130 3.24 9.08 -9.59
CA LEU A 130 4.38 9.87 -9.14
C LEU A 130 4.62 11.10 -10.02
N MET A 131 4.29 11.02 -11.31
CA MET A 131 4.33 12.16 -12.24
C MET A 131 3.13 13.11 -12.08
N ASP A 132 2.14 12.76 -11.26
CA ASP A 132 0.95 13.59 -11.11
C ASP A 132 1.27 14.94 -10.46
N ARG A 133 0.66 15.99 -10.98
CA ARG A 133 0.81 17.34 -10.41
C ARG A 133 0.16 17.45 -9.03
N GLN A 134 -0.83 16.60 -8.71
CA GLN A 134 -1.52 16.65 -7.42
C GLN A 134 -0.64 16.16 -6.27
N ILE A 135 0.20 15.14 -6.47
CA ILE A 135 1.15 14.73 -5.42
C ILE A 135 2.16 15.85 -5.12
N ASN A 136 2.63 16.53 -6.16
CA ASN A 136 3.52 17.69 -6.02
C ASN A 136 2.87 18.83 -5.21
N ALA A 137 1.57 19.09 -5.43
CA ALA A 137 0.81 20.08 -4.68
C ALA A 137 0.59 19.65 -3.21
N LEU A 138 0.27 18.38 -2.97
CA LEU A 138 0.11 17.81 -1.64
C LEU A 138 1.42 17.94 -0.83
N CYS A 139 2.54 17.55 -1.41
CA CYS A 139 3.87 17.70 -0.81
C CYS A 139 4.13 19.15 -0.43
N ARG A 140 3.93 20.12 -1.34
CA ARG A 140 4.13 21.54 -1.02
C ARG A 140 3.22 22.02 0.12
N SER A 141 1.93 21.66 0.11
CA SER A 141 0.98 22.11 1.13
C SER A 141 1.25 21.53 2.52
N LYS A 142 1.76 20.30 2.63
CA LYS A 142 1.97 19.62 3.91
C LYS A 142 3.37 19.90 4.47
N LEU A 143 4.37 20.05 3.61
CA LEU A 143 5.75 20.32 4.03
C LEU A 143 5.94 21.78 4.51
N HIS A 144 5.29 22.78 3.88
CA HIS A 144 5.36 24.18 4.36
C HIS A 144 4.66 24.42 5.70
N LYS A 145 3.68 23.58 6.08
CA LYS A 145 2.95 23.74 7.35
C LYS A 145 3.73 23.25 8.57
N GLN A 146 4.88 22.60 8.39
CA GLN A 146 5.70 22.07 9.48
C GLN A 146 6.93 22.96 9.79
N GLU A 147 7.14 24.05 9.06
CA GLU A 147 8.27 24.98 9.25
C GLU A 147 7.87 26.28 9.95
N ILE A 148 6.65 26.35 10.52
CA ILE A 148 6.11 27.50 11.27
C ILE A 148 5.68 27.06 12.66
#